data_AF-A0A432FBW8-F1
#
_entry.id   AF-A0A432FBW8-F1
#
_cell.length_a   1.000
_cell.length_b   1.000
_cell.length_c   1.000
_cell.angle_alpha   90.00
_cell.angle_beta   90.00
_cell.angle_gamma   90.00
#
_symmetry.space_group_name_H-M   'P 1'
#
loop_
_entity.id
_entity.type
_entity.pdbx_description
1 polymer ?
#
loop_
_entity_poly.entity_id
_entity_poly.type
_entity_poly.pdbx_seq_one_letter_code
_entity_poly.pdbx_strand_id
1 'polypeptide(L)' 'MIKRLFKTIKRENKALDNVSIKIKKNSITGLIGFNGSGKTTTFNILAGFMEPTKGNVLIDGKEPDKDF' A
#
# COMPACT_ATOMS: atom_id res chain seq x y z
N MET A 1 -3.32 8.80 1.82
CA MET A 1 -4.56 8.06 2.10
C MET A 1 -4.62 6.82 1.22
N ILE A 2 -4.72 5.64 1.83
CA ILE A 2 -4.91 4.36 1.17
C ILE A 2 -6.38 3.95 1.37
N LYS A 3 -7.08 3.58 0.30
CA LYS A 3 -8.48 3.14 0.37
C LYS A 3 -8.65 1.77 -0.29
N ARG A 4 -9.08 0.78 0.51
CA ARG A 4 -9.48 -0.56 0.08
C ARG A 4 -8.47 -1.19 -0.88
N LEU A 5 -7.22 -1.26 -0.44
CA LEU A 5 -6.09 -1.76 -1.21
C LEU A 5 -6.09 -3.28 -1.20
N PHE A 6 -5.94 -3.87 -2.39
CA PHE A 6 -5.77 -5.31 -2.57
C PHE A 6 -4.52 -5.56 -3.39
N LYS A 7 -3.80 -6.63 -3.05
CA LYS A 7 -2.67 -7.09 -3.85
C LYS A 7 -2.59 -8.61 -3.85
N THR A 8 -2.57 -9.16 -5.06
CA THR A 8 -2.31 -10.59 -5.31
C THR A 8 -1.00 -10.69 -6.09
N ILE A 9 -0.02 -11.45 -5.57
CA ILE A 9 1.30 -11.59 -6.20
C ILE A 9 1.32 -12.83 -7.12
N LYS A 10 0.79 -13.95 -6.64
CA LYS A 10 0.57 -15.20 -7.39
C LYS A 10 -0.91 -15.56 -7.29
N ARG A 11 -1.43 -16.39 -8.21
CA ARG A 11 -2.88 -16.67 -8.39
C ARG A 11 -3.71 -16.80 -7.09
N GLU A 12 -3.13 -17.31 -6.00
CA GLU A 12 -3.83 -17.46 -4.71
C GLU A 12 -3.17 -16.75 -3.51
N ASN A 13 -2.02 -16.09 -3.70
CA ASN A 13 -1.33 -15.41 -2.60
C ASN A 13 -1.75 -13.94 -2.50
N LYS A 14 -2.74 -13.68 -1.64
CA LYS A 14 -3.17 -12.34 -1.23
C LYS A 14 -2.15 -11.73 -0.26
N ALA A 15 -1.34 -10.81 -0.76
CA ALA A 15 -0.42 -10.03 0.06
C ALA A 15 -1.13 -8.90 0.82
N LEU A 16 -2.22 -8.36 0.24
CA LEU A 16 -3.09 -7.37 0.88
C LEU A 16 -4.55 -7.71 0.59
N ASP A 17 -5.40 -7.66 1.62
CA ASP A 17 -6.85 -7.87 1.52
C ASP A 17 -7.59 -6.70 2.19
N ASN A 18 -8.18 -5.83 1.36
CA ASN A 18 -9.00 -4.69 1.78
C ASN A 18 -8.35 -3.72 2.79
N VAL A 19 -7.08 -3.35 2.58
CA VAL A 19 -6.35 -2.46 3.51
C VAL A 19 -6.72 -0.99 3.29
N SER A 20 -7.13 -0.29 4.34
CA SER A 20 -7.40 1.16 4.30
C SER A 20 -6.64 1.89 5.40
N ILE A 21 -5.89 2.93 5.05
CA ILE A 21 -5.02 3.65 5.98
C ILE A 21 -5.13 5.16 5.72
N LYS A 22 -5.35 5.93 6.78
CA LYS A 22 -5.25 7.39 6.73
C LYS A 22 -4.08 7.83 7.61
N ILE A 23 -3.02 8.29 6.97
CA ILE A 23 -1.84 8.86 7.64
C ILE A 23 -2.09 10.36 7.82
N LYS A 24 -1.85 10.88 9.02
CA LYS A 24 -2.00 12.29 9.32
C LYS A 24 -0.79 13.07 8.78
N LYS A 25 -1.03 14.22 8.16
CA LYS A 25 0.06 15.15 7.78
C LYS A 25 0.88 15.53 9.03
N ASN A 26 2.20 15.65 8.87
CA ASN A 26 3.14 15.96 9.95
C ASN A 26 3.13 14.92 11.08
N SER A 27 3.04 13.63 10.74
CA SER A 27 3.14 12.53 11.72
C SER A 27 4.15 11.48 11.27
N ILE A 28 4.74 10.79 12.25
CA ILE A 28 5.51 9.59 12.02
C ILE A 28 4.59 8.41 12.32
N THR A 29 4.40 7.52 11.35
CA THR A 29 3.57 6.32 11.48
C THR A 29 4.40 5.09 11.17
N GLY A 30 4.43 4.13 12.10
CA GLY A 30 5.06 2.82 11.89
C GLY A 30 4.04 1.77 11.46
N LEU A 31 4.40 0.94 10.47
CA LEU A 31 3.64 -0.26 10.09
C LEU A 31 4.38 -1.49 10.63
N ILE A 32 3.79 -2.17 11.62
CA ILE A 32 4.38 -3.33 12.31
C ILE A 32 3.56 -4.60 12.04
N GLY A 33 4.21 -5.76 12.15
CA GLY A 33 3.59 -7.07 11.92
C GLY A 33 4.62 -8.16 11.59
N PHE A 34 4.18 -9.42 11.56
CA PHE A 34 5.04 -10.58 11.27
C PHE A 34 5.55 -10.60 9.80
N ASN A 35 6.57 -11.41 9.52
CA ASN A 35 7.03 -11.63 8.15
C ASN A 35 5.90 -12.19 7.29
N GLY A 36 5.80 -11.72 6.04
CA GLY A 36 4.71 -12.10 5.13
C GLY A 36 3.40 -11.35 5.33
N SER A 37 3.26 -10.49 6.35
CA SER A 37 2.00 -9.77 6.62
C SER A 37 1.67 -8.62 5.64
N GLY A 38 2.42 -8.47 4.55
CA GLY A 38 2.17 -7.43 3.54
C GLY A 38 2.82 -6.06 3.78
N LYS A 39 3.73 -5.92 4.76
CA LYS A 39 4.39 -4.62 5.07
C LYS A 39 5.16 -4.05 3.88
N THR A 40 6.16 -4.81 3.39
CA THR A 40 6.98 -4.40 2.24
C THR A 40 6.12 -4.17 1.00
N THR A 41 5.10 -5.02 0.78
CA THR A 41 4.13 -4.84 -0.31
C THR A 41 3.40 -3.51 -0.19
N THR A 42 2.95 -3.12 1.01
CA THR A 42 2.29 -1.83 1.25
C THR A 42 3.23 -0.67 0.97
N PHE A 43 4.48 -0.74 1.44
CA PHE A 43 5.48 0.30 1.20
C PHE A 43 5.84 0.45 -0.28
N ASN A 44 6.00 -0.65 -1.02
CA ASN A 44 6.29 -0.60 -2.45
C ASN A 44 5.13 0.04 -3.24
N ILE A 45 3.88 -0.21 -2.83
CA ILE A 45 2.72 0.44 -3.45
C ILE A 45 2.68 1.94 -3.10
N LEU A 46 2.97 2.31 -1.86
CA LEU A 46 3.06 3.71 -1.45
C LEU A 46 4.18 4.45 -2.21
N ALA A 47 5.32 3.81 -2.41
CA ALA A 47 6.47 4.39 -3.10
C ALA A 47 6.35 4.37 -4.63
N GLY A 48 5.28 3.80 -5.21
CA GLY A 48 5.08 3.72 -6.66
C GLY A 48 5.79 2.56 -7.36
N PHE A 49 6.67 1.81 -6.68
CA PHE A 49 7.37 0.64 -7.23
C PHE A 49 6.47 -0.56 -7.53
N MET A 50 5.19 -0.52 -7.12
CA MET A 50 4.26 -1.62 -7.33
C MET A 50 2.83 -1.12 -7.45
N GLU A 51 2.13 -1.54 -8.50
CA GLU A 51 0.70 -1.27 -8.62
C GLU A 51 -0.13 -2.20 -7.71
N PRO A 52 -1.19 -1.69 -7.06
CA PRO A 52 -2.17 -2.55 -6.41
C PRO A 52 -2.96 -3.35 -7.46
N THR A 53 -3.52 -4.49 -7.05
CA THR A 53 -4.43 -5.25 -7.91
C THR A 53 -5.82 -4.57 -7.96
N LYS A 54 -6.26 -3.97 -6.86
CA LYS A 54 -7.48 -3.16 -6.76
C LYS A 54 -7.32 -2.08 -5.69
N GLY A 55 -8.13 -1.03 -5.79
CA GLY A 55 -8.11 0.11 -4.87
C GLY A 55 -7.16 1.21 -5.33
N ASN A 56 -7.01 2.25 -4.51
CA ASN A 56 -6.23 3.43 -4.86
C ASN A 56 -5.40 3.92 -3.67
N VAL A 57 -4.25 4.49 -4.00
CA VAL A 57 -3.38 5.20 -3.08
C VAL A 57 -3.31 6.65 -3.52
N LEU A 58 -3.42 7.56 -2.55
CA LEU A 58 -3.20 8.99 -2.76
C LEU A 58 -2.15 9.51 -1.78
N ILE A 59 -1.11 10.16 -2.26
CA ILE A 59 -0.13 10.90 -1.48
C ILE A 59 -0.36 12.37 -1.77
N ASP A 60 -0.64 13.15 -0.72
CA ASP A 60 -1.00 14.58 -0.85
C ASP A 60 -2.05 14.88 -1.93
N GLY A 61 -3.02 13.97 -2.09
CA GLY A 61 -4.13 14.10 -3.04
C GLY A 61 -3.84 13.64 -4.46
N LYS A 62 -2.64 13.13 -4.75
CA LYS A 62 -2.23 12.63 -6.08
C LYS A 62 -1.85 11.15 -6.03
N GLU A 63 -1.91 10.46 -7.17
CA GLU A 63 -1.36 9.10 -7.25
C GLU A 63 0.16 9.13 -7.03
N PRO A 64 0.76 8.04 -6.49
CA PRO A 64 2.21 7.91 -6.41
C PRO A 64 2.85 8.07 -7.79
N ASP A 65 4.02 8.69 -7.82
CA ASP A 65 4.84 8.75 -9.02
C ASP A 65 5.31 7.34 -9.39
N LYS A 66 5.21 6.99 -10.67
CA LYS A 66 5.47 5.62 -11.18
C LYS A 66 6.80 5.51 -11.90
N ASP A 67 7.49 6.62 -12.10
CA ASP A 67 8.69 6.73 -12.94
C ASP A 67 10.01 6.82 -12.14
N PHE A 68 10.01 6.36 -10.88
CA PHE A 68 11.23 6.16 -10.08
C PHE A 68 11.89 4.80 -10.33
#